data_AF-E6ZW34-F1
#
_entry.id   AF-E6ZW34-F1
#
_cell.length_a   1.000
_cell.length_b   1.000
_cell.length_c   1.000
_cell.angle_alpha   90.00
_cell.angle_beta   90.00
_cell.angle_gamma   90.00
#
_symmetry.space_group_name_H-M   'P 1'
#
loop_
_entity.id
_entity.type
_entity.pdbx_description
1 polymer ?
#
loop_
_entity_poly.entity_id
_entity_poly.type
_entity_poly.pdbx_seq_one_letter_code
_entity_poly.pdbx_strand_id
1 'polypeptide(L)'
;MLRTLVRRAHVHKPGFRFPDRKAPKEAHTPHPHPAAPSSIVSSFDHFQKVFASGPHFHPEKLQQPSSQSSQSGASASGLLGNVDMNGREVAEDVHLLPERFWRTPALAFSDAEMEAVMTGGAN
;
A
#
# COMPACT_ATOMS: atom_id res chain seq x y z
N MET A 1 -14.74 2.88 59.81
CA MET A 1 -14.13 1.99 58.79
C MET A 1 -14.65 2.48 57.44
N LEU A 2 -13.93 2.79 56.37
CA LEU A 2 -12.53 2.77 55.97
C LEU A 2 -12.24 4.07 55.19
N ARG A 3 -11.03 4.62 55.33
CA ARG A 3 -10.55 5.82 54.63
C ARG A 3 -10.30 5.50 53.16
N THR A 4 -10.88 6.29 52.26
CA THR A 4 -10.68 6.19 50.80
C THR A 4 -9.21 6.45 50.46
N LEU A 5 -8.52 5.40 50.00
CA LEU A 5 -7.11 5.43 49.67
C LEU A 5 -6.93 5.83 48.20
N VAL A 6 -7.20 7.10 47.88
CA VAL A 6 -6.87 7.66 46.56
C VAL A 6 -5.56 8.44 46.70
N ARG A 7 -4.43 7.76 46.48
CA ARG A 7 -3.14 8.42 46.26
C ARG A 7 -2.14 7.41 45.68
N ARG A 8 -1.73 7.61 44.42
CA ARG A 8 -0.30 7.56 43.98
C ARG A 8 -0.02 7.65 42.46
N ALA A 9 -0.90 8.20 41.62
CA ALA A 9 -0.55 8.42 40.20
C ALA A 9 0.55 9.50 39.96
N HIS A 10 0.96 10.26 40.98
CA HIS A 10 1.86 11.42 40.83
C HIS A 10 3.30 11.24 41.34
N VAL A 11 3.72 10.02 41.70
CA VAL A 11 5.07 9.80 42.29
C VAL A 11 6.16 9.66 41.23
N HIS A 12 5.82 9.28 40.00
CA HIS A 12 6.78 9.09 38.91
C HIS A 12 6.37 9.90 37.69
N LYS A 13 7.08 11.01 37.43
CA LYS A 13 6.99 11.72 36.15
C LYS A 13 8.02 11.12 35.20
N PRO A 14 7.67 10.71 33.97
CA PRO A 14 8.65 10.20 33.01
C PRO A 14 9.69 11.29 32.69
N GLY A 15 10.96 10.89 32.58
CA GLY A 15 12.07 11.82 32.29
C GLY A 15 12.01 12.46 30.90
N PHE A 16 11.16 11.93 30.02
CA PHE A 16 10.88 12.49 28.71
C PHE A 16 9.41 12.92 28.64
N ARG A 17 9.17 14.12 28.12
CA ARG A 17 7.83 14.65 27.87
C ARG A 17 7.46 14.32 26.44
N PHE A 18 6.36 13.62 26.27
CA PHE A 18 5.78 13.43 24.94
C PHE A 18 5.25 14.77 24.44
N PRO A 19 5.55 15.17 23.19
CA PRO A 19 4.90 16.31 22.58
C PRO A 19 3.38 16.12 22.58
N ASP A 20 2.65 17.17 22.96
CA ASP A 20 1.19 17.13 22.91
C ASP A 20 0.72 16.89 21.49
N ARG A 21 -0.25 15.98 21.32
CA ARG A 21 -0.84 15.66 20.01
C ARG A 21 -1.49 16.87 19.33
N LYS A 22 -1.81 17.91 20.10
CA LYS A 22 -2.42 19.16 19.66
C LYS A 22 -1.40 20.29 19.42
N ALA A 23 -0.12 20.06 19.66
CA ALA A 23 0.91 21.04 19.36
C ALA A 23 0.95 21.30 17.84
N PRO A 24 1.08 22.57 17.41
CA PRO A 24 1.26 22.88 16.00
C PRO A 24 2.50 22.18 15.48
N LYS A 25 2.35 21.43 14.40
CA LYS A 25 3.47 20.78 13.71
C LYS A 25 4.09 21.80 12.77
N GLU A 26 5.41 21.88 12.75
CA GLU A 26 6.12 22.66 11.74
C GLU A 26 5.68 22.23 10.34
N ALA A 27 5.42 23.20 9.47
CA ALA A 27 5.02 22.94 8.10
C ALA A 27 6.24 22.38 7.34
N HIS A 28 6.20 21.08 7.03
CA HIS A 28 7.26 20.42 6.28
C HIS A 28 7.14 20.76 4.78
N THR A 29 8.16 21.41 4.23
CA THR A 29 8.32 21.57 2.78
C THR A 29 8.89 20.28 2.19
N PRO A 30 8.21 19.63 1.22
CA PRO A 30 8.77 18.45 0.58
C PRO A 30 10.05 18.82 -0.17
N HIS A 31 11.06 17.94 -0.10
CA HIS A 31 12.34 18.09 -0.77
C HIS A 31 12.63 16.88 -1.67
N PRO A 32 13.39 17.06 -2.77
CA PRO A 32 13.79 15.93 -3.59
C PRO A 32 14.72 15.01 -2.80
N HIS A 33 14.64 13.71 -3.07
CA HIS A 33 15.48 12.72 -2.40
C HIS A 33 16.96 12.93 -2.76
N PRO A 34 17.92 12.81 -1.81
CA PRO A 34 19.33 13.08 -2.09
C PRO A 34 19.95 12.14 -3.14
N ALA A 35 19.42 10.92 -3.28
CA ALA A 35 19.85 9.96 -4.31
C ALA A 35 18.98 10.01 -5.59
N ALA A 36 18.17 11.05 -5.78
CA ALA A 36 17.38 11.19 -6.99
C ALA A 36 18.29 11.56 -8.19
N PRO A 37 18.02 11.03 -9.39
CA PRO A 37 18.66 11.49 -10.62
C PRO A 37 18.54 13.01 -10.79
N SER A 38 19.59 13.64 -11.31
CA SER A 38 19.65 15.10 -11.50
C SER A 38 18.50 15.66 -12.34
N SER A 39 18.01 14.87 -13.31
CA SER A 39 16.83 15.19 -14.11
C SER A 39 15.58 15.37 -13.25
N ILE A 40 15.33 14.45 -12.33
CA ILE A 40 14.15 14.46 -11.44
C ILE A 40 14.25 15.58 -10.40
N VAL A 41 15.46 15.85 -9.90
CA VAL A 41 15.70 16.97 -8.97
C VAL A 41 15.31 18.30 -9.62
N SER A 42 15.64 18.50 -10.90
CA SER A 42 15.31 19.73 -11.63
C SER A 42 13.81 19.93 -11.88
N SER A 43 13.04 18.84 -12.02
CA SER A 43 11.59 18.88 -12.29
C SER A 43 10.72 18.77 -11.04
N PHE A 44 11.32 18.71 -9.84
CA PHE A 44 10.61 18.40 -8.60
C PHE A 44 9.54 19.45 -8.23
N ASP A 45 9.81 20.73 -8.44
CA ASP A 45 8.84 21.81 -8.19
C ASP A 45 7.61 21.69 -9.09
N HIS A 46 7.80 21.26 -10.34
CA HIS A 46 6.70 21.03 -11.26
C HIS A 46 5.85 19.84 -10.80
N PHE A 47 6.50 18.76 -10.38
CA PHE A 47 5.83 17.60 -9.79
C PHE A 47 4.99 18.00 -8.56
N GLN A 48 5.52 18.82 -7.65
CA GLN A 48 4.77 19.29 -6.49
C GLN A 48 3.49 20.05 -6.86
N LYS A 49 3.56 20.92 -7.89
CA LYS A 49 2.40 21.67 -8.40
C LYS A 49 1.33 20.74 -8.97
N VAL A 50 1.74 19.76 -9.76
CA VAL A 50 0.81 18.77 -10.34
C VAL A 50 0.21 17.89 -9.25
N PHE A 51 1.02 17.42 -8.30
CA PHE A 51 0.56 16.62 -7.17
C PHE A 51 -0.47 17.36 -6.29
N ALA A 52 -0.23 18.65 -5.99
CA ALA A 52 -1.15 19.49 -5.23
C ALA A 52 -2.47 19.77 -5.97
N SER A 53 -2.47 19.68 -7.30
CA SER A 53 -3.65 20.00 -8.12
C SER A 53 -4.76 18.94 -8.12
N GLY A 54 -4.57 17.79 -7.46
CA GLY A 54 -5.62 16.77 -7.31
C GLY A 54 -5.63 15.72 -8.42
N PRO A 55 -6.60 14.78 -8.43
CA PRO A 55 -6.43 13.41 -8.90
C PRO A 55 -6.13 13.29 -10.41
N HIS A 56 -4.83 13.23 -10.69
CA HIS A 56 -4.14 12.35 -11.62
C HIS A 56 -5.03 11.44 -12.47
N PHE A 57 -5.39 11.91 -13.67
CA PHE A 57 -5.19 11.24 -14.96
C PHE A 57 -5.64 12.22 -16.05
N HIS A 58 -4.78 13.19 -16.38
CA HIS A 58 -4.92 13.93 -17.64
C HIS A 58 -4.14 13.14 -18.70
N PRO A 59 -4.80 12.34 -19.57
CA PRO A 59 -4.14 11.47 -20.54
C PRO A 59 -3.22 12.25 -21.50
N GLU A 60 -3.49 13.54 -21.71
CA GLU A 60 -2.65 14.42 -22.54
C GLU A 60 -1.25 14.64 -21.96
N LYS A 61 -1.07 14.57 -20.63
CA LYS A 61 0.24 14.79 -19.98
C LYS A 61 1.15 13.55 -20.03
N LEU A 62 0.62 12.39 -20.42
CA LEU A 62 1.39 11.15 -20.61
C LEU A 62 2.07 11.07 -21.99
N GLN A 63 1.78 11.99 -22.90
CA GLN A 63 2.28 11.99 -24.29
C GLN A 63 3.51 12.87 -24.49
N GLN A 64 4.28 13.18 -23.44
CA GLN A 64 5.58 13.81 -23.66
C GLN A 64 6.60 12.75 -24.12
N PRO A 65 7.21 12.90 -25.31
CA PRO A 65 8.18 11.95 -25.82
C PRO A 65 9.51 12.21 -25.12
N SER A 66 9.70 11.69 -23.91
CA SER A 66 11.04 11.43 -23.42
C SER A 66 11.57 10.23 -24.19
N SER A 67 12.15 10.51 -25.35
CA SER A 67 12.84 9.56 -26.20
C SER A 67 13.95 8.86 -25.42
N GLN A 68 13.64 7.70 -24.86
CA GLN A 68 14.52 6.55 -24.88
C GLN A 68 13.68 5.31 -25.17
N SER A 69 13.51 5.12 -26.47
CA SER A 69 13.27 3.85 -27.12
C SER A 69 14.20 2.78 -26.53
N SER A 70 13.68 1.99 -25.61
CA SER A 70 13.91 0.55 -25.62
C SER A 70 12.56 -0.09 -25.91
N GLN A 71 12.46 -0.60 -27.14
CA GLN A 71 11.42 -1.51 -27.57
C GLN A 71 11.26 -2.63 -26.53
N SER A 72 10.11 -2.67 -25.87
CA SER A 72 9.52 -3.92 -25.36
C SER A 72 8.02 -3.71 -25.26
N GLY A 73 7.35 -3.86 -26.39
CA GLY A 73 6.05 -4.53 -26.34
C GLY A 73 6.26 -5.93 -25.75
N ALA A 74 5.24 -6.41 -25.06
CA ALA A 74 5.17 -7.68 -24.34
C ALA A 74 5.75 -7.67 -22.90
N SER A 75 4.84 -7.99 -21.98
CA SER A 75 5.12 -8.53 -20.66
C SER A 75 5.57 -7.53 -19.60
N ALA A 76 4.59 -6.86 -18.97
CA ALA A 76 4.70 -6.48 -17.56
C ALA A 76 4.70 -7.76 -16.68
N SER A 77 5.67 -8.64 -16.91
CA SER A 77 5.97 -9.83 -16.13
C SER A 77 7.20 -9.52 -15.30
N GLY A 78 6.97 -8.97 -14.10
CA GLY A 78 8.07 -8.68 -13.18
C GLY A 78 7.70 -8.83 -11.71
N LEU A 79 6.43 -8.64 -11.36
CA LEU A 79 5.99 -8.77 -9.97
C LEU A 79 4.61 -9.43 -9.77
N LEU A 80 3.77 -9.43 -10.80
CA LEU A 80 2.36 -9.84 -10.71
C LEU A 80 2.05 -11.16 -11.43
N GLY A 81 3.04 -11.84 -12.02
CA GLY A 81 2.80 -13.06 -12.80
C GLY A 81 2.03 -12.79 -14.10
N ASN A 82 2.10 -13.73 -15.05
CA ASN A 82 1.35 -13.63 -16.29
C ASN A 82 -0.09 -14.04 -16.03
N VAL A 83 -0.95 -13.06 -15.78
CA VAL A 83 -2.39 -13.29 -15.56
C VAL A 83 -3.14 -13.12 -16.86
N ASP A 84 -3.81 -14.19 -17.32
CA ASP A 84 -4.70 -14.13 -18.47
C ASP A 84 -6.06 -13.58 -18.04
N MET A 85 -6.30 -12.30 -18.34
CA MET A 85 -7.59 -11.66 -18.07
C MET A 85 -8.57 -11.76 -19.25
N ASN A 86 -8.26 -12.47 -20.35
CA ASN A 86 -9.12 -12.62 -21.54
C ASN A 86 -9.83 -11.32 -22.01
N GLY A 87 -9.20 -10.16 -21.84
CA GLY A 87 -9.76 -8.85 -22.21
C GLY A 87 -10.78 -8.26 -21.23
N ARG A 88 -10.93 -8.83 -20.03
CA ARG A 88 -11.79 -8.31 -18.95
C ARG A 88 -11.07 -7.24 -18.15
N GLU A 89 -11.82 -6.22 -17.74
CA GLU A 89 -11.31 -5.11 -16.92
C GLU A 89 -11.21 -5.49 -15.43
N VAL A 90 -12.09 -6.37 -14.95
CA VAL A 90 -12.18 -6.78 -13.55
C VAL A 90 -12.17 -8.31 -13.44
N ALA A 91 -11.44 -8.83 -12.44
CA ALA A 91 -11.45 -10.24 -12.10
C ALA A 91 -12.73 -10.58 -11.32
N GLU A 92 -13.64 -11.32 -11.94
CA GLU A 92 -14.88 -11.79 -11.30
C GLU A 92 -14.64 -13.03 -10.41
N ASP A 93 -13.59 -13.80 -10.71
CA ASP A 93 -13.19 -14.98 -9.97
C ASP A 93 -11.80 -14.78 -9.35
N VAL A 94 -11.63 -15.28 -8.13
CA VAL A 94 -10.40 -15.19 -7.33
C VAL A 94 -9.26 -15.96 -7.99
N HIS A 95 -9.56 -17.03 -8.73
CA HIS A 95 -8.56 -17.81 -9.47
C HIS A 95 -7.99 -17.09 -10.69
N LEU A 96 -8.66 -16.03 -11.15
CA LEU A 96 -8.14 -15.14 -12.19
C LEU A 96 -7.11 -14.16 -11.64
N LEU A 97 -6.95 -14.05 -10.32
CA LEU A 97 -5.90 -13.22 -9.74
C LEU A 97 -4.54 -13.94 -9.78
N PRO A 98 -3.43 -13.19 -9.64
CA PRO A 98 -2.12 -13.80 -9.43
C PRO A 98 -2.13 -14.84 -8.31
N GLU A 99 -1.36 -15.92 -8.46
CA GLU A 99 -1.32 -17.05 -7.51
C GLU A 99 -1.11 -16.64 -6.05
N ARG A 100 -0.40 -15.53 -5.82
CA ARG A 100 -0.14 -14.98 -4.49
C ARG A 100 -1.42 -14.59 -3.73
N PHE A 101 -2.52 -14.31 -4.43
CA PHE A 101 -3.77 -13.87 -3.83
C PHE A 101 -4.74 -15.01 -3.55
N TRP A 102 -4.72 -16.08 -4.34
CA TRP A 102 -5.63 -17.22 -4.14
C TRP A 102 -4.96 -18.43 -3.49
N ARG A 103 -3.66 -18.66 -3.71
CA ARG A 103 -2.90 -19.75 -3.08
C ARG A 103 -2.42 -19.35 -1.68
N THR A 104 -3.36 -19.01 -0.82
CA THR A 104 -3.10 -18.70 0.59
C THR A 104 -3.52 -19.87 1.48
N PRO A 105 -2.88 -20.10 2.63
CA PRO A 105 -3.27 -21.17 3.56
C PRO A 105 -4.71 -21.05 4.07
N ALA A 106 -5.30 -19.85 4.03
CA ALA A 106 -6.68 -19.62 4.46
C ALA A 106 -7.72 -20.02 3.40
N LEU A 107 -7.34 -20.06 2.11
CA LEU A 107 -8.21 -20.48 1.01
C LEU A 107 -7.95 -21.93 0.57
N ALA A 108 -6.83 -22.52 0.97
CA ALA A 108 -6.52 -23.92 0.70
C ALA A 108 -7.32 -24.81 1.67
N PHE A 109 -8.13 -25.73 1.12
CA PHE A 109 -8.80 -26.75 1.92
C PHE A 109 -7.78 -27.72 2.52
N SER A 110 -7.85 -27.91 3.83
CA SER A 110 -7.13 -29.00 4.49
C SER A 110 -7.78 -30.35 4.16
N ASP A 111 -7.01 -31.43 4.27
CA ASP A 111 -7.52 -32.79 4.00
C ASP A 111 -8.73 -33.14 4.87
N ALA A 112 -8.73 -32.68 6.12
CA ALA A 112 -9.85 -32.86 7.06
C ALA A 112 -11.11 -32.07 6.62
N GLU A 113 -10.94 -30.86 6.10
CA GLU A 113 -12.06 -30.07 5.57
C GLU A 113 -12.59 -30.66 4.26
N MET A 114 -11.69 -31.15 3.39
CA MET A 114 -12.06 -31.81 2.15
C MET A 114 -12.84 -33.10 2.44
N GLU A 115 -12.39 -33.90 3.41
CA GLU A 115 -13.11 -35.08 3.88
C GLU A 115 -14.47 -34.72 4.49
N ALA A 116 -14.55 -33.69 5.33
CA ALA A 116 -15.81 -33.24 5.91
C ALA A 116 -16.81 -32.76 4.83
N VAL A 117 -16.34 -32.07 3.79
CA VAL A 117 -17.16 -31.62 2.66
C VAL A 117 -17.60 -32.81 1.79
N MET A 118 -16.70 -33.74 1.49
CA MET A 118 -17.01 -34.92 0.66
C MET A 118 -17.92 -35.93 1.36
N THR A 119 -17.74 -36.11 2.67
CA THR A 119 -18.54 -37.00 3.53
C THR A 119 -19.81 -36.29 4.06
N GLY A 120 -20.00 -35.00 3.74
CA GLY A 120 -21.19 -34.23 4.10
C GLY A 120 -21.34 -33.91 5.59
N GLY A 121 -20.25 -34.00 6.36
CA GLY A 121 -20.22 -33.70 7.80
C GLY A 121 -21.08 -34.63 8.67
N ALA A 122 -21.56 -35.75 8.12
CA ALA A 122 -22.33 -36.75 8.87
C ALA A 122 -21.37 -37.77 9.49
N ASN A 123 -21.01 -37.56 10.77
CA ASN A 123 -20.66 -38.62 11.69
C ASN A 123 -21.88 -38.95 12.57
#